data_AF-A0A944Q8V2-F1
#
_entry.id   AF-A0A944Q8V2-F1
#
_cell.length_a   1.000
_cell.length_b   1.000
_cell.length_c   1.000
_cell.angle_alpha   90.00
_cell.angle_beta   90.00
_cell.angle_gamma   90.00
#
_symmetry.space_group_name_H-M   'P 1'
#
loop_
_entity.id
_entity.type
_entity.pdbx_description
1 polymer ?
#
loop_
_entity_poly.entity_id
_entity_poly.type
_entity_poly.pdbx_seq_one_letter_code
_entity_poly.pdbx_strand_id
1 'polypeptide(L)' 'MRFSGDRTAQYPKNRFPTVEVYKNVDQAGLRLITCGGAYDQSERYYSENVVVFASLTGSR' A
#
# COMPACT_ATOMS: atom_id res chain seq x y z
N MET A 1 17.28 11.40 1.93
CA MET A 1 16.72 10.06 1.60
C MET A 1 15.68 10.15 0.48
N ARG A 2 15.69 9.23 -0.48
CA ARG A 2 14.77 9.13 -1.62
C ARG A 2 14.28 7.69 -1.78
N PHE A 3 12.98 7.52 -2.01
CA PHE A 3 12.34 6.24 -2.28
C PHE A 3 11.71 6.27 -3.68
N SER A 4 11.73 5.14 -4.38
CA SER A 4 11.06 4.98 -5.68
C SER A 4 9.98 3.92 -5.58
N GLY A 5 8.85 4.14 -6.24
CA GLY A 5 7.77 3.15 -6.32
C GLY A 5 8.21 1.93 -7.13
N ASP A 6 8.15 0.75 -6.51
CA ASP A 6 8.49 -0.52 -7.14
C ASP A 6 7.24 -1.15 -7.77
N ARG A 7 6.12 -1.11 -7.03
CA ARG A 7 4.82 -1.61 -7.49
C ARG A 7 3.66 -0.98 -6.74
N THR A 8 2.49 -1.05 -7.37
CA THR A 8 1.21 -0.71 -6.76
C THR A 8 0.31 -1.95 -6.77
N ALA A 9 -0.36 -2.21 -5.66
CA ALA A 9 -1.34 -3.28 -5.53
C ALA A 9 -2.66 -2.75 -4.96
N GLN A 10 -3.76 -3.43 -5.28
CA GLN A 10 -5.09 -3.13 -4.75
C GLN A 10 -5.63 -4.36 -4.04
N TYR A 11 -6.18 -4.17 -2.84
CA TYR A 11 -6.71 -5.24 -2.03
C TYR A 11 -8.08 -4.87 -1.47
N PRO A 12 -9.06 -5.80 -1.50
CA PRO A 12 -10.35 -5.57 -0.88
C PRO A 12 -10.18 -5.27 0.61
N LYS A 13 -10.95 -4.31 1.13
CA LYS A 13 -10.87 -3.95 2.56
C LYS A 13 -11.11 -5.15 3.48
N ASN A 14 -11.99 -6.07 3.08
CA ASN A 14 -12.30 -7.28 3.83
C ASN A 14 -11.28 -8.43 3.65
N ARG A 15 -10.28 -8.26 2.78
CA ARG A 15 -9.25 -9.26 2.47
C ARG A 15 -7.87 -8.63 2.39
N PHE A 16 -7.60 -7.68 3.29
CA PHE A 16 -6.33 -6.98 3.32
C PHE A 16 -5.18 -7.92 3.72
N PRO A 17 -4.09 -8.01 2.93
CA PRO A 17 -3.00 -8.94 3.20
C PRO A 17 -2.02 -8.36 4.21
N THR A 18 -2.42 -8.36 5.49
CA THR A 18 -1.65 -7.79 6.62
C THR A 18 -0.18 -8.22 6.62
N VAL A 19 0.10 -9.52 6.42
CA VAL A 19 1.47 -10.03 6.43
C VAL A 19 2.29 -9.48 5.26
N GLU A 20 1.72 -9.43 4.05
CA GLU A 20 2.45 -8.92 2.88
C GLU A 20 2.82 -7.44 3.04
N VAL A 21 1.91 -6.65 3.60
CA VAL A 21 2.05 -5.20 3.73
C VAL A 21 2.91 -4.81 4.92
N TYR A 22 2.75 -5.47 6.07
CA TYR A 22 3.37 -5.07 7.33
C TYR A 22 4.53 -5.95 7.79
N LYS A 23 4.87 -7.04 7.08
CA LYS A 23 6.05 -7.82 7.44
C LYS A 23 7.31 -6.94 7.44
N ASN A 24 8.25 -7.32 8.30
CA ASN A 24 9.61 -6.81 8.24
C ASN A 24 10.22 -7.13 6.87
N VAL A 25 11.05 -6.22 6.40
CA VAL A 25 11.90 -6.40 5.23
C VAL A 25 13.34 -6.19 5.62
N ASP A 26 14.22 -6.85 4.89
CA ASP A 26 15.68 -6.84 5.03
C ASP A 26 16.34 -5.56 4.47
N GLN A 27 15.55 -4.63 3.97
CA GLN A 27 15.99 -3.36 3.40
C GLN A 27 15.08 -2.19 3.82
N ALA A 28 15.54 -0.96 3.61
CA ALA A 28 14.71 0.23 3.81
C ALA A 28 13.56 0.26 2.80
N GLY A 29 12.35 -0.05 3.28
CA GLY A 29 11.12 -0.06 2.50
C GLY A 29 10.08 0.92 3.04
N LEU A 30 9.29 1.50 2.13
CA LEU A 30 8.16 2.36 2.41
C LEU A 30 6.88 1.72 1.83
N ARG A 31 5.78 1.78 2.60
CA ARG A 31 4.44 1.39 2.14
C ARG A 31 3.50 2.55 2.36
N LEU A 32 2.97 3.10 1.27
CA LEU A 32 1.89 4.09 1.33
C LEU A 32 0.57 3.37 1.09
N ILE A 33 -0.37 3.52 2.03
CA ILE A 33 -1.68 2.86 1.99
C ILE A 33 -2.75 3.95 1.88
N THR A 34 -3.62 3.86 0.87
CA THR A 34 -4.73 4.80 0.65
C THR A 34 -6.02 4.06 0.32
N CYS A 35 -7.15 4.77 0.36
CA CYS A 35 -8.42 4.26 -0.14
C CYS A 35 -8.46 4.32 -1.68
N GLY A 36 -9.06 3.32 -2.33
CA GLY A 36 -9.32 3.34 -3.77
C GLY A 36 -10.35 2.30 -4.21
N GLY A 37 -10.48 2.10 -5.51
CA GLY A 37 -11.56 1.28 -6.08
C GLY A 37 -12.87 2.06 -6.18
N ALA A 38 -13.99 1.34 -6.26
CA ALA A 38 -15.32 1.96 -6.35
C ALA A 38 -15.74 2.52 -4.98
N TYR A 39 -16.40 3.68 -5.00
CA TYR A 39 -17.04 4.21 -3.80
C TYR A 39 -18.38 3.51 -3.58
N ASP A 40 -18.50 2.80 -2.46
CA ASP A 40 -19.75 2.23 -1.99
C ASP A 40 -20.57 3.34 -1.31
N GLN A 41 -21.72 3.68 -1.90
CA GLN A 41 -22.61 4.71 -1.36
C GLN A 41 -23.37 4.25 -0.11
N SER A 42 -23.65 2.95 0.01
CA SER A 42 -24.39 2.38 1.13
C SER A 42 -23.53 2.41 2.40
N GLU A 43 -22.27 2.01 2.26
CA GLU A 43 -21.31 1.96 3.36
C GLU A 43 -20.48 3.25 3.51
N ARG A 44 -20.60 4.18 2.55
CA ARG A 44 -19.89 5.47 2.49
C ARG A 44 -18.37 5.35 2.53
N TYR A 45 -17.81 4.34 1.88
CA TYR A 45 -16.37 4.15 1.76
C TYR A 45 -15.94 3.57 0.41
N TYR A 46 -14.65 3.67 0.09
CA TYR A 46 -14.04 3.01 -1.06
C TYR A 46 -13.79 1.51 -0.82
N SER A 47 -14.13 0.61 -1.74
CA SER A 47 -14.11 -0.84 -1.48
C SER A 47 -12.70 -1.44 -1.27
N GLU A 48 -11.66 -0.77 -1.79
CA GLU A 48 -10.29 -1.27 -1.81
C GLU A 48 -9.33 -0.40 -1.00
N ASN A 49 -8.23 -1.00 -0.57
CA ASN A 49 -7.01 -0.30 -0.20
C ASN A 49 -6.01 -0.38 -1.36
N VAL A 50 -5.45 0.76 -1.74
CA VAL A 50 -4.33 0.84 -2.69
C VAL A 50 -3.04 0.94 -1.89
N VAL A 51 -2.08 0.07 -2.19
CA VAL A 51 -0.78 0.01 -1.52
C VAL A 51 0.33 0.24 -2.54
N VAL A 52 1.12 1.29 -2.35
CA VAL A 52 2.35 1.53 -3.09
C VAL A 52 3.52 1.02 -2.27
N PHE A 53 4.28 0.09 -2.85
CA PHE A 53 5.53 -0.42 -2.29
C PHE A 53 6.69 0.36 -2.91
N ALA A 54 7.60 0.83 -2.07
CA ALA A 54 8.75 1.60 -2.52
C ALA A 54 10.00 1.20 -1.75
N SER A 55 11.15 1.25 -2.44
CA SER A 55 12.45 0.93 -1.88
C SER A 55 13.36 2.16 -1.90
N LEU A 56 14.28 2.25 -0.93
CA LEU A 56 15.24 3.35 -0.85
C LEU A 56 16.19 3.30 -2.06
N THR A 57 16.27 4.40 -2.80
CA THR A 57 17.19 4.56 -3.96
C THR A 57 18.34 5.52 -3.69
N GLY A 58 18.32 6.22 -2.55
CA GLY A 58 19.47 7.00 -2.10
C GLY A 58 19.28 7.61 -0.71
N SER A 59 20.29 7.48 0.14
CA SER A 59 20.41 8.18 1.43
C SER A 59 21.65 9.06 1.38
N ARG A 60 21.45 10.28 0.91
CA ARG A 60 22.39 11.37 1.09
C ARG A 60 21.78 12.37 2.06
#